data_AF-A0A915J0R0-F1
#
_entry.id   AF-A0A915J0R0-F1
#
_cell.length_a   1.000
_cell.length_b   1.000
_cell.length_c   1.000
_cell.angle_alpha   90.00
_cell.angle_beta   90.00
_cell.angle_gamma   90.00
#
_symmetry.space_group_name_H-M   'P 1'
#
loop_
_entity.id
_entity.type
_entity.pdbx_description
1 polymer ?
#
loop_
_entity_poly.entity_id
_entity_poly.type
_entity_poly.pdbx_seq_one_letter_code
_entity_poly.pdbx_strand_id
1 'polypeptide(L)' 'DIENFPNKDKTIIGDRGAALSGGQKARIALARAVYYDADVYLLDDPLSAVDAAVGRWIFDK' A
#
# COMPACT_ATOMS: atom_id res chain seq x y z
N ASP A 1 8.42 -4.03 2.09
CA ASP A 1 7.78 -4.94 1.12
C ASP A 1 8.56 -5.08 -0.18
N ILE A 2 8.76 -4.00 -0.95
CA ILE A 2 9.32 -4.06 -2.31
C ILE A 2 10.66 -4.81 -2.39
N GLU A 3 11.59 -4.57 -1.47
CA GLU A 3 12.89 -5.27 -1.45
C GLU A 3 12.77 -6.80 -1.33
N ASN A 4 11.66 -7.29 -0.78
CA ASN A 4 11.42 -8.73 -0.60
C ASN A 4 10.69 -9.36 -1.79
N PHE A 5 10.27 -8.58 -2.79
CA PHE A 5 9.61 -9.12 -3.97
C PHE A 5 10.64 -9.71 -4.95
N PRO A 6 10.31 -10.80 -5.68
CA PRO A 6 11.26 -11.49 -6.55
C PRO A 6 11.98 -10.59 -7.57
N ASN A 7 11.25 -9.62 -8.14
CA ASN A 7 11.78 -8.65 -9.11
C ASN A 7 11.67 -7.22 -8.58
N LYS A 8 11.62 -7.04 -7.25
CA LYS A 8 11.46 -5.75 -6.58
C LYS A 8 10.25 -4.97 -7.14
N ASP A 9 10.46 -3.73 -7.56
CA ASP A 9 9.48 -2.83 -8.15
C ASP A 9 8.94 -3.32 -9.51
N LYS A 10 9.69 -4.19 -10.20
CA LYS A 10 9.27 -4.81 -11.48
C LYS A 10 8.49 -6.11 -11.30
N THR A 11 8.13 -6.47 -10.06
CA THR A 11 7.36 -7.69 -9.79
C THR A 11 5.96 -7.59 -10.37
N ILE A 12 5.61 -8.53 -11.25
CA ILE A 12 4.27 -8.66 -11.80
C ILE A 12 3.35 -9.27 -10.74
N ILE A 13 2.26 -8.56 -10.44
CA ILE A 13 1.40 -8.87 -9.29
C ILE A 13 0.21 -9.79 -9.67
N GLY A 14 -0.02 -9.97 -10.98
CA GLY A 14 -1.15 -10.74 -11.51
C GLY A 14 -2.49 -10.04 -11.35
N ASP A 15 -3.56 -10.71 -11.79
CA ASP A 15 -4.92 -10.15 -11.80
C ASP A 15 -5.37 -9.72 -10.41
N ARG A 16 -5.92 -8.49 -10.33
CA ARG A 16 -6.44 -7.91 -9.07
C ARG A 16 -5.43 -7.96 -7.91
N GLY A 17 -4.13 -7.96 -8.23
CA GLY A 17 -3.04 -8.05 -7.28
C GLY A 17 -3.00 -9.38 -6.52
N ALA A 18 -3.36 -10.50 -7.14
CA ALA A 18 -3.42 -11.82 -6.51
C ALA A 18 -2.14 -12.21 -5.73
N ALA A 19 -0.98 -11.69 -6.12
CA ALA A 19 0.30 -11.95 -5.46
C ALA A 19 0.56 -11.14 -4.16
N LEU A 20 -0.37 -10.27 -3.74
CA LEU A 20 -0.19 -9.42 -2.55
C LEU A 20 -1.15 -9.79 -1.42
N SER A 21 -0.69 -9.60 -0.18
CA SER A 21 -1.56 -9.59 0.99
C SER A 21 -2.50 -8.38 1.00
N GLY A 22 -3.57 -8.43 1.79
CA GLY A 22 -4.50 -7.31 1.95
C GLY A 22 -3.80 -6.02 2.41
N GLY A 23 -2.91 -6.13 3.42
CA GLY A 23 -2.13 -4.99 3.90
C GLY A 23 -1.15 -4.43 2.88
N GLN A 24 -0.54 -5.28 2.04
CA GLN A 24 0.30 -4.82 0.94
C GLN A 24 -0.50 -4.07 -0.12
N LYS A 25 -1.70 -4.56 -0.48
CA LYS A 25 -2.61 -3.85 -1.39
C LYS A 25 -3.01 -2.49 -0.83
N ALA A 26 -3.36 -2.42 0.45
CA ALA A 26 -3.73 -1.17 1.12
C ALA A 26 -2.56 -0.16 1.10
N ARG A 27 -1.35 -0.60 1.47
CA ARG A 27 -0.16 0.27 1.45
C ARG A 27 0.19 0.76 0.04
N ILE A 28 0.10 -0.09 -0.98
CA ILE A 28 0.35 0.31 -2.37
C ILE A 28 -0.74 1.27 -2.86
N ALA A 29 -2.01 1.03 -2.52
CA ALA A 29 -3.10 1.94 -2.88
C ALA A 29 -2.92 3.32 -2.23
N LEU A 30 -2.55 3.37 -0.96
CA LEU A 30 -2.24 4.61 -0.24
C LEU A 30 -1.03 5.31 -0.85
N ALA A 31 0.06 4.60 -1.12
CA ALA A 31 1.24 5.16 -1.78
C ALA A 31 0.90 5.75 -3.16
N ARG A 32 0.03 5.07 -3.94
CA ARG A 32 -0.42 5.55 -5.24
C ARG A 32 -1.29 6.80 -5.14
N ALA A 33 -2.10 6.92 -4.08
CA ALA A 33 -2.82 8.16 -3.81
C ALA A 33 -1.82 9.28 -3.54
N VAL A 34 -0.94 9.14 -2.56
CA VAL A 34 0.03 10.19 -2.18
C VAL A 34 0.98 10.55 -3.34
N TYR A 35 1.36 9.59 -4.18
CA TYR A 35 2.22 9.83 -5.34
C TYR A 35 1.60 10.78 -6.38
N TYR A 36 0.26 10.89 -6.42
CA TYR A 36 -0.44 11.73 -7.38
C TYR A 36 -0.33 13.23 -7.08
N ASP A 37 0.12 13.62 -5.87
CA ASP A 37 0.29 15.02 -5.46
C ASP A 37 -0.97 15.89 -5.67
N ALA A 38 -2.08 15.44 -5.08
CA ALA A 38 -3.33 16.20 -5.06
C ALA A 38 -3.41 17.19 -3.89
N ASP A 39 -4.13 18.29 -4.10
CA ASP A 39 -4.51 19.23 -3.03
C ASP A 39 -5.46 18.60 -2.01
N VAL A 40 -6.30 17.65 -2.43
CA VAL A 40 -7.31 17.00 -1.60
C VAL A 40 -7.32 15.50 -1.85
N TYR A 41 -7.27 14.73 -0.77
CA TYR A 41 -7.35 13.27 -0.78
C TYR A 41 -8.65 12.79 -0.13
N LEU A 42 -9.31 11.82 -0.77
CA LEU A 42 -10.44 11.09 -0.19
C LEU A 42 -9.98 9.68 0.16
N LEU A 43 -9.92 9.37 1.45
CA LEU A 43 -9.44 8.09 1.96
C LEU A 43 -10.58 7.38 2.69
N ASP A 44 -11.01 6.24 2.17
CA ASP A 44 -12.04 5.39 2.78
C ASP A 44 -11.35 4.25 3.54
N ASP A 45 -11.22 4.41 4.86
CA ASP A 45 -10.55 3.49 5.78
C ASP A 45 -9.22 2.88 5.25
N PRO A 46 -8.21 3.73 4.94
CA PRO A 46 -7.01 3.31 4.22
C PRO A 46 -6.09 2.35 5.01
N LEU A 47 -6.34 2.18 6.31
CA LEU A 47 -5.53 1.37 7.22
C LEU A 47 -6.25 0.10 7.72
N SER A 48 -7.50 -0.14 7.32
CA SER A 48 -8.30 -1.30 7.74
C SER A 48 -7.61 -2.66 7.56
N ALA A 49 -6.82 -2.82 6.50
CA ALA A 49 -6.17 -4.08 6.15
C ALA A 49 -4.70 -4.19 6.62
N VAL A 50 -4.19 -3.18 7.35
CA VAL A 50 -2.85 -3.24 7.93
C VAL A 50 -2.91 -3.60 9.41
N ASP A 51 -1.87 -4.28 9.90
CA ASP A 51 -1.74 -4.53 11.33
C ASP A 51 -1.54 -3.21 12.10
N ALA A 52 -1.87 -3.22 13.39
CA ALA A 52 -1.87 -2.00 14.21
C ALA A 52 -0.49 -1.33 14.30
N ALA A 53 0.60 -2.11 14.33
CA ALA A 53 1.95 -1.56 14.42
C ALA A 53 2.35 -0.84 13.12
N VAL A 54 2.07 -1.45 11.98
CA VAL A 54 2.28 -0.82 10.66
C VAL A 54 1.37 0.37 10.45
N GLY A 55 0.09 0.28 10.83
CA GLY A 55 -0.85 1.40 10.75
C GLY A 55 -0.39 2.60 11.57
N ARG A 56 0.10 2.35 12.81
CA ARG A 56 0.70 3.37 13.67
C ARG A 56 1.91 4.03 12.99
N TRP A 57 2.80 3.22 12.41
CA TRP A 57 3.97 3.72 11.71
C TRP A 57 3.61 4.59 10.51
N ILE A 58 2.63 4.19 9.68
CA ILE A 58 2.16 4.97 8.52
C ILE A 58 1.55 6.31 8.94
N PHE A 59 0.88 6.36 10.10
CA PHE A 59 0.22 7.58 10.56
C PHE A 59 1.19 8.57 11.23
N ASP A 60 2.15 8.05 12.01
CA ASP A 60 3.05 8.87 12.83
C ASP A 60 4.32 9.33 12.07
N LYS A 61 4.61 8.78 10.88
CA LYS A 61 5.83 9.06 10.08
C LYS A 61 5.47 9.50 8.68
#